data_AF-A0A9Q6LM77-F1
#
_entry.id   AF-A0A9Q6LM77-F1
#
_cell.length_a   1.000
_cell.length_b   1.000
_cell.length_c   1.000
_cell.angle_alpha   90.00
_cell.angle_beta   90.00
_cell.angle_gamma   90.00
#
_symmetry.space_group_name_H-M   'P 1'
#
loop_
_entity.id
_entity.type
_entity.pdbx_description
1 polymer ?
#
loop_
_entity_poly.entity_id
_entity_poly.type
_entity_poly.pdbx_seq_one_letter_code
_entity_poly.pdbx_strand_id
1 'polypeptide(L)' 'MTEGDFIGGLRGKQFIAPMMVEGYCNANVCQAYIDQCLIPCLSPGETVIMDNASFHKSKGVK' A
#
# COMPACT_ATOMS: atom_id res chain seq x y z
N MET A 1 10.42 7.26 20.71
CA MET A 1 10.19 6.92 19.29
C MET A 1 8.72 6.57 19.19
N THR A 2 7.93 7.35 18.46
CA THR A 2 6.54 6.98 18.17
C THR A 2 6.57 5.72 17.32
N GLU A 3 5.79 4.70 17.69
CA GLU A 3 5.61 3.51 16.86
C GLU A 3 5.00 3.93 15.53
N GLY A 4 5.53 3.41 14.43
CA GLY A 4 5.08 3.76 13.09
C GLY A 4 5.26 2.58 12.14
N ASP A 5 4.34 2.46 11.21
CA ASP A 5 4.34 1.42 10.20
C ASP A 5 5.03 1.90 8.92
N PHE A 6 5.70 0.97 8.24
CA PHE A 6 6.34 1.23 6.96
C PHE A 6 5.69 0.36 5.88
N ILE A 7 5.27 0.99 4.78
CA ILE A 7 4.58 0.34 3.66
C ILE A 7 5.35 0.62 2.39
N GLY A 8 5.43 -0.37 1.51
CA GLY A 8 5.94 -0.20 0.15
C GLY A 8 5.69 -1.43 -0.71
N GLY A 9 5.84 -1.26 -2.02
CA GLY A 9 5.64 -2.29 -3.02
C GLY A 9 6.95 -2.97 -3.41
N LEU A 10 6.87 -4.22 -3.86
CA LEU A 10 8.00 -4.92 -4.45
C LEU A 10 7.68 -5.25 -5.91
N ARG A 11 8.52 -4.76 -6.84
CA ARG A 11 8.43 -5.08 -8.27
C ARG A 11 9.74 -5.75 -8.70
N GLY A 12 9.69 -7.05 -8.98
CA GLY A 12 10.88 -7.85 -9.23
C GLY A 12 11.79 -7.87 -8.00
N LYS A 13 12.95 -7.20 -8.07
CA LYS A 13 13.90 -7.03 -6.95
C LYS A 13 13.98 -5.59 -6.45
N GLN A 14 13.08 -4.72 -6.91
CA GLN A 14 13.09 -3.30 -6.57
C GLN A 14 11.95 -2.97 -5.61
N PHE A 15 12.30 -2.33 -4.50
CA PHE A 15 11.35 -1.72 -3.59
C PHE A 15 10.89 -0.36 -4.13
N ILE A 16 9.58 -0.12 -4.13
CA ILE A 16 8.94 1.06 -4.74
C ILE A 16 7.87 1.63 -3.82
N ALA A 17 7.46 2.87 -4.10
CA ALA A 17 6.38 3.57 -3.40
C ALA A 17 6.51 3.56 -1.86
N PRO A 18 7.68 3.84 -1.25
CA PRO A 18 7.80 3.82 0.21
C PRO A 18 6.91 4.88 0.88
N MET A 19 6.26 4.52 1.99
CA MET A 19 5.50 5.43 2.84
C MET A 19 5.72 5.08 4.31
N MET A 20 6.02 6.09 5.14
CA MET A 20 6.07 5.98 6.60
C MET A 20 4.76 6.49 7.19
N VAL A 21 4.19 5.74 8.12
CA VAL A 21 2.94 6.05 8.81
C VAL A 21 3.26 6.30 10.26
N GLU A 22 2.84 7.44 10.79
CA GLU A 22 2.84 7.65 12.24
C GLU A 22 1.64 6.89 12.83
N GLY A 23 1.90 5.93 13.73
CA GLY A 23 0.88 5.01 14.23
C GLY A 23 0.63 3.80 13.29
N TYR A 24 -0.54 3.18 13.45
CA TYR A 24 -0.86 1.90 12.78
C TYR A 24 -1.46 2.07 11.40
N CYS A 25 -1.12 1.15 10.50
CA CYS A 25 -1.79 0.97 9.23
C CYS A 25 -3.23 0.49 9.45
N ASN A 26 -4.19 1.26 8.94
CA ASN A 26 -5.60 0.90 8.90
C ASN A 26 -6.13 1.01 7.46
N ALA A 27 -7.41 0.72 7.25
CA ALA A 27 -8.01 0.73 5.91
C ALA A 27 -7.87 2.08 5.18
N ASN A 28 -7.97 3.22 5.89
CA ASN A 28 -7.83 4.55 5.28
C ASN A 28 -6.38 4.82 4.88
N VAL A 29 -5.42 4.43 5.72
CA VAL A 29 -3.98 4.53 5.42
C VAL A 29 -3.62 3.65 4.22
N CYS A 30 -4.15 2.43 4.17
CA CYS A 30 -3.95 1.53 3.06
C CYS A 30 -4.54 2.09 1.75
N GLN A 31 -5.75 2.62 1.78
CA GLN A 31 -6.36 3.26 0.60
C GLN A 31 -5.54 4.47 0.13
N ALA A 32 -5.12 5.34 1.06
CA ALA A 32 -4.28 6.49 0.74
C ALA A 32 -2.94 6.06 0.13
N TYR A 33 -2.31 5.02 0.67
CA TYR A 33 -1.11 4.42 0.11
C TYR A 33 -1.31 3.94 -1.33
N ILE A 34 -2.42 3.23 -1.60
CA ILE A 34 -2.74 2.74 -2.94
C ILE A 34 -2.90 3.91 -3.91
N ASP A 35 -3.73 4.88 -3.56
CA ASP A 35 -4.11 5.98 -4.46
C ASP A 35 -2.96 6.97 -4.69
N GLN A 36 -2.21 7.30 -3.64
CA GLN A 36 -1.25 8.41 -3.65
C GLN A 36 0.19 7.96 -3.87
N CYS A 37 0.55 6.73 -3.51
CA CYS A 37 1.92 6.24 -3.57
C CYS A 37 2.08 5.13 -4.60
N LEU A 38 1.25 4.08 -4.52
CA LEU A 38 1.43 2.88 -5.34
C LEU A 38 1.00 3.09 -6.79
N ILE A 39 -0.24 3.52 -7.04
CA ILE A 39 -0.80 3.69 -8.39
C ILE A 39 0.10 4.57 -9.29
N PRO A 40 0.65 5.72 -8.82
CA PRO A 40 1.55 6.54 -9.63
C PRO A 40 2.85 5.83 -10.06
N CYS A 41 3.24 4.75 -9.39
CA CYS A 41 4.42 3.96 -9.71
C CYS A 41 4.15 2.80 -10.69
N LEU A 42 2.88 2.56 -11.03
CA LEU A 42 2.44 1.46 -11.88
C LEU A 42 2.22 1.90 -13.33
N SER A 43 2.42 0.97 -14.26
CA SER A 43 2.03 1.09 -15.65
C SER A 43 0.69 0.41 -15.92
N PRO A 44 -0.10 0.89 -16.90
CA PRO A 44 -1.32 0.21 -17.30
C PRO A 44 -1.08 -1.28 -17.61
N GLY A 45 -1.89 -2.15 -17.02
CA GLY A 45 -1.78 -3.61 -17.19
C GLY A 45 -0.87 -4.32 -16.17
N GLU A 46 -0.19 -3.60 -15.29
CA GLU A 46 0.50 -4.22 -14.16
C GLU A 46 -0.51 -4.72 -13.10
N THR A 47 -0.28 -5.93 -12.57
CA THR A 47 -1.11 -6.53 -11.53
C THR A 47 -0.47 -6.31 -10.16
N VAL A 48 -1.26 -5.80 -9.22
CA VAL A 48 -0.89 -5.70 -7.82
C VAL A 48 -1.35 -6.96 -7.08
N ILE A 49 -0.45 -7.56 -6.31
CA ILE A 49 -0.76 -8.65 -5.38
C ILE A 49 -0.58 -8.10 -3.97
N MET A 50 -1.65 -8.10 -3.18
CA MET A 50 -1.63 -7.74 -1.76
C MET A 50 -2.08 -8.94 -0.93
N ASP A 51 -1.64 -8.98 0.33
CA ASP A 51 -2.11 -10.00 1.26
C ASP A 51 -3.60 -9.81 1.57
N ASN A 52 -4.29 -10.85 2.04
CA ASN A 52 -5.72 -10.78 2.37
C ASN A 52 -5.92 -10.41 3.85
N ALA A 53 -5.28 -9.33 4.30
CA ALA A 53 -5.57 -8.73 5.59
C ALA A 53 -7.00 -8.20 5.65
N SER A 54 -7.62 -8.32 6.83
CA SER A 54 -9.04 -8.00 7.05
C SER A 54 -9.40 -6.54 6.74
N PHE A 55 -8.43 -5.62 6.78
CA PHE A 55 -8.60 -4.20 6.45
C PHE A 55 -8.55 -3.89 4.95
N HIS A 56 -8.23 -4.86 4.08
CA HIS A 56 -8.33 -4.71 2.63
C HIS A 56 -9.76 -4.87 2.10
N LYS A 57 -10.74 -5.19 2.95
CA LYS A 57 -12.15 -5.36 2.56
C LYS A 57 -12.91 -4.03 2.43
N SER A 58 -12.29 -3.02 1.81
CA SER A 58 -12.94 -1.76 1.47
C SER A 58 -13.73 -1.91 0.16
N LYS A 59 -14.69 -1.01 -0.11
CA LYS A 59 -15.55 -1.07 -1.32
C LYS A 59 -14.78 -1.03 -2.68
N GLY A 60 -13.48 -0.74 -2.66
CA GLY A 60 -12.64 -0.61 -3.86
C GLY A 60 -11.77 -1.84 -4.20
N VAL A 61 -11.68 -2.82 -3.31
CA VAL A 61 -10.82 -4.01 -3.49
C VAL A 61 -11.68 -5.21 -3.88
N LYS A 62 -11.33 -5.87 -5.00
CA LYS A 62 -11.93 -7.12 -5.47
C LYS A 62 -10.94 -8.27 -5.37
#